data_AF-A0A9N8KEW6-F1
#
_entry.id   AF-A0A9N8KEW6-F1
#
_cell.length_a   1.000
_cell.length_b   1.000
_cell.length_c   1.000
_cell.angle_alpha   90.00
_cell.angle_beta   90.00
_cell.angle_gamma   90.00
#
_symmetry.space_group_name_H-M   'P 1'
#
loop_
_entity.id
_entity.type
_entity.pdbx_description
1 polymer ?
#
loop_
_entity_poly.entity_id
_entity_poly.type
_entity_poly.pdbx_seq_one_letter_code
_entity_poly.pdbx_strand_id
1 'polypeptide(L)'
;MAGNSALAISQWNVASLQPPSLKAMSPCEGMDDIHREQLCRGGWFSMSNFDLIAKAIVRYNPNSGLEDLDDLDEMYRRKPVDSKFWEDKRIDVKKIRCPVYMRGSEVSALHTMSSIGGWLESKHDRKRIHWGSTQGWYELYGQPKSNHELQKYFDRFLKGKQNNWD
;
A
#
# COMPACT_ATOMS: atom_id res chain seq x y z
N MET A 1 10.12 -2.14 8.04
CA MET A 1 10.06 -1.33 6.79
C MET A 1 9.08 -0.19 7.00
N ALA A 2 9.26 0.97 6.36
CA ALA A 2 8.33 2.10 6.41
C ALA A 2 8.42 2.90 5.11
N GLY A 3 7.35 3.63 4.77
CA GLY A 3 7.33 4.50 3.59
C GLY A 3 5.92 4.76 3.07
N ASN A 4 5.79 5.74 2.18
CA ASN A 4 4.53 6.17 1.57
C ASN A 4 4.36 5.65 0.13
N SER A 5 3.12 5.47 -0.32
CA SER A 5 2.79 5.19 -1.73
C SER A 5 3.52 3.94 -2.25
N ALA A 6 4.30 4.00 -3.33
CA ALA A 6 5.07 2.87 -3.87
C ALA A 6 5.93 2.15 -2.81
N LEU A 7 6.48 2.87 -1.83
CA LEU A 7 7.23 2.26 -0.73
C LEU A 7 6.33 1.45 0.22
N ALA A 8 5.06 1.85 0.39
CA ALA A 8 4.06 1.08 1.13
C ALA A 8 3.56 -0.12 0.33
N ILE A 9 3.34 0.00 -0.99
CA ILE A 9 2.99 -1.11 -1.88
C ILE A 9 4.04 -2.22 -1.79
N SER A 10 5.33 -1.85 -1.87
CA SER A 10 6.44 -2.80 -1.70
C SER A 10 6.44 -3.47 -0.34
N GLN A 11 6.02 -2.78 0.72
CA GLN A 11 5.91 -3.40 2.05
C GLN A 11 4.82 -4.47 2.08
N TRP A 12 3.64 -4.18 1.52
CA TRP A 12 2.56 -5.16 1.42
C TRP A 12 3.02 -6.41 0.68
N ASN A 13 3.64 -6.22 -0.48
CA ASN A 13 4.14 -7.32 -1.31
C ASN A 13 5.16 -8.18 -0.54
N VAL A 14 6.23 -7.56 -0.01
CA VAL A 14 7.27 -8.28 0.74
C VAL A 14 6.72 -8.96 1.99
N ALA A 15 5.82 -8.31 2.73
CA ALA A 15 5.25 -8.88 3.95
C ALA A 15 4.36 -10.09 3.69
N SER A 16 3.68 -10.14 2.53
CA SER A 16 2.87 -11.28 2.12
C SER A 16 3.70 -12.56 1.92
N LEU A 17 5.00 -12.41 1.62
CA LEU A 17 5.98 -13.50 1.50
C LEU A 17 6.52 -13.99 2.85
N GLN A 18 6.15 -13.32 3.96
CA GLN A 18 6.55 -13.67 5.33
C GLN A 18 8.07 -13.87 5.54
N PRO A 19 8.96 -12.98 5.07
CA PRO A 19 10.39 -13.13 5.30
C PRO A 19 10.70 -13.16 6.81
N PRO A 20 11.51 -14.12 7.30
CA PRO A 20 11.69 -14.35 8.73
C PRO A 20 12.38 -13.17 9.45
N SER A 21 13.13 -12.36 8.72
CA SER A 21 13.80 -11.16 9.22
C SER A 21 12.88 -9.93 9.31
N LEU A 22 11.69 -9.95 8.69
CA LEU A 22 10.76 -8.82 8.76
C LEU A 22 9.98 -8.85 10.07
N LYS A 23 10.43 -8.02 11.03
CA LYS A 23 9.85 -7.96 12.38
C LYS A 23 8.76 -6.91 12.56
N ALA A 24 8.63 -5.94 11.66
CA ALA A 24 7.62 -4.87 11.72
C ALA A 24 7.54 -4.10 10.39
N MET A 25 6.35 -3.61 10.04
CA MET A 25 6.12 -2.74 8.88
C MET A 25 5.18 -1.57 9.18
N SER A 26 5.37 -0.46 8.49
CA SER A 26 4.49 0.71 8.59
C SER A 26 4.16 1.25 7.20
N PRO A 27 3.15 0.67 6.53
CA PRO A 27 2.69 1.17 5.24
C PRO A 27 1.90 2.47 5.47
N CYS A 28 2.35 3.56 4.87
CA CYS A 28 1.59 4.82 4.79
C CYS A 28 0.97 4.91 3.40
N GLU A 29 -0.36 5.02 3.31
CA GLU A 29 -1.09 5.22 2.05
C GLU A 29 -0.50 4.42 0.88
N GLY A 30 -0.66 3.10 0.88
CA GLY A 30 -0.18 2.24 -0.21
C GLY A 30 -1.21 1.21 -0.63
N MET A 31 -1.36 1.04 -1.94
CA MET A 31 -2.34 0.12 -2.50
C MET A 31 -1.96 -1.37 -2.36
N ASP A 32 -2.97 -2.23 -2.19
CA ASP A 32 -2.88 -3.69 -2.25
C ASP A 32 -3.75 -4.30 -3.38
N ASP A 33 -4.71 -3.55 -3.93
CA ASP A 33 -5.55 -3.96 -5.07
C ASP A 33 -5.59 -2.87 -6.16
N ILE A 34 -4.67 -2.95 -7.12
CA ILE A 34 -4.56 -1.95 -8.20
C ILE A 34 -5.82 -1.88 -9.07
N HIS A 35 -6.51 -3.01 -9.26
CA HIS A 35 -7.69 -3.08 -10.11
C HIS A 35 -8.84 -2.29 -9.49
N ARG A 36 -9.21 -2.57 -8.23
CA ARG A 36 -10.40 -1.95 -7.61
C ARG A 36 -10.17 -0.52 -7.14
N GLU A 37 -8.92 -0.10 -6.98
CA GLU A 37 -8.61 1.18 -6.33
C GLU A 37 -8.04 2.24 -7.25
N GLN A 38 -7.10 1.85 -8.10
CA GLN A 38 -6.42 2.78 -8.98
C GLN A 38 -7.06 2.82 -10.37
N LEU A 39 -7.40 1.65 -10.92
CA LEU A 39 -7.81 1.51 -12.32
C LEU A 39 -9.34 1.52 -12.49
N CYS A 40 -10.08 0.75 -11.72
CA CYS A 40 -11.51 0.48 -11.92
C CYS A 40 -12.37 0.84 -10.71
N ARG A 41 -12.10 1.99 -10.09
CA ARG A 41 -12.83 2.42 -8.90
C ARG A 41 -14.32 2.60 -9.24
N GLY A 42 -15.19 1.82 -8.57
CA GLY A 42 -16.63 1.80 -8.85
C GLY A 42 -17.02 1.12 -10.17
N GLY A 43 -16.11 0.34 -10.79
CA GLY A 43 -16.35 -0.35 -12.06
C GLY A 43 -16.13 0.52 -13.30
N TRP A 44 -15.62 1.75 -13.13
CA TRP A 44 -15.25 2.63 -14.24
C TRP A 44 -13.74 2.66 -14.41
N PHE A 45 -13.25 2.24 -15.58
CA PHE A 45 -11.81 2.25 -15.87
C PHE A 45 -11.28 3.66 -16.15
N SER A 46 -10.16 3.98 -15.52
CA SER A 46 -9.36 5.17 -15.78
C SER A 46 -7.91 4.88 -15.42
N MET A 47 -6.99 5.23 -16.33
CA MET A 47 -5.56 5.17 -16.01
C MET A 47 -5.17 6.15 -14.90
N SER A 48 -5.99 7.18 -14.64
CA SER A 48 -5.82 8.10 -13.52
C SER A 48 -4.37 8.61 -13.43
N ASN A 49 -3.83 8.72 -12.22
CA ASN A 49 -2.44 9.11 -11.97
C ASN A 49 -1.41 8.07 -12.43
N PHE A 50 -1.81 6.84 -12.78
CA PHE A 50 -0.89 5.77 -13.17
C PHE A 50 -0.21 6.08 -14.50
N ASP A 51 -0.91 6.71 -15.45
CA ASP A 51 -0.33 7.16 -16.72
C ASP A 51 0.82 8.16 -16.51
N LEU A 52 0.59 9.17 -15.64
CA LEU A 52 1.60 10.16 -15.26
C LEU A 52 2.80 9.49 -14.58
N ILE A 53 2.55 8.59 -13.62
CA ILE A 53 3.63 7.90 -12.89
C ILE A 53 4.47 7.06 -13.86
N ALA A 54 3.84 6.27 -14.71
CA ALA A 54 4.56 5.40 -15.63
C ALA A 54 5.36 6.21 -16.66
N LYS A 55 4.77 7.22 -17.30
CA LYS A 55 5.44 8.00 -18.34
C LYS A 55 6.47 8.98 -17.79
N ALA A 56 6.17 9.68 -16.70
CA ALA A 56 7.03 10.77 -16.22
C ALA A 56 8.01 10.36 -15.10
N ILE A 57 7.63 9.40 -14.24
CA ILE A 57 8.44 9.02 -13.06
C ILE A 57 9.25 7.77 -13.35
N VAL A 58 8.59 6.69 -13.75
CA VAL A 58 9.25 5.43 -14.11
C VAL A 58 9.96 5.56 -15.46
N ARG A 59 9.57 6.56 -16.27
CA ARG A 59 10.07 6.79 -17.63
C ARG A 59 9.93 5.53 -18.47
N TYR A 60 8.71 4.98 -18.43
CA TYR A 60 8.34 3.80 -19.18
C TYR A 60 8.82 3.90 -20.63
N ASN A 61 9.38 2.78 -21.10
CA ASN A 61 9.77 2.58 -22.49
C ASN A 61 9.02 1.34 -22.99
N PRO A 62 8.34 1.39 -24.15
CA PRO A 62 7.65 0.24 -24.75
C PRO A 62 8.52 -1.02 -24.89
N ASN A 63 9.84 -0.86 -24.95
CA ASN A 63 10.80 -1.96 -25.06
C ASN A 63 11.42 -2.38 -23.72
N SER A 64 10.88 -1.92 -22.59
CA SER A 64 11.43 -2.21 -21.26
C SER A 64 11.05 -3.59 -20.70
N GLY A 65 10.07 -4.27 -21.32
CA GLY A 65 9.56 -5.55 -20.83
C GLY A 65 8.78 -5.46 -19.50
N LEU A 66 8.50 -4.26 -19.02
CA LEU A 66 7.49 -4.01 -17.99
C LEU A 66 6.12 -4.19 -18.62
N GLU A 67 5.16 -4.80 -17.90
CA GLU A 67 3.76 -4.85 -18.35
C GLU A 67 3.31 -3.44 -18.77
N ASP A 68 2.79 -3.34 -19.98
CA ASP A 68 2.48 -2.05 -20.59
C ASP A 68 1.25 -1.41 -19.93
N LEU A 69 1.20 -0.10 -19.93
CA LEU A 69 -0.04 0.65 -19.73
C LEU A 69 -1.11 0.20 -20.74
N ASP A 70 -0.71 -0.10 -21.97
CA ASP A 70 -1.58 -0.65 -23.02
C ASP A 70 -2.07 -2.06 -22.67
N ASP A 71 -1.27 -2.87 -21.94
CA ASP A 71 -1.68 -4.19 -21.47
C ASP A 71 -2.77 -4.09 -20.40
N LEU A 72 -2.69 -3.09 -19.50
CA LEU A 72 -3.72 -2.87 -18.47
C LEU A 72 -5.05 -2.43 -19.08
N ASP A 73 -5.02 -1.53 -20.07
CA ASP A 73 -6.23 -1.12 -20.83
C ASP A 73 -6.80 -2.29 -21.65
N GLU A 74 -5.95 -3.02 -22.37
CA GLU A 74 -6.35 -4.19 -23.14
C GLU A 74 -6.96 -5.27 -22.25
N MET A 75 -6.33 -5.56 -21.11
CA MET A 75 -6.84 -6.54 -20.16
C MET A 75 -8.14 -6.09 -19.52
N TYR A 76 -8.32 -4.81 -19.23
CA TYR A 76 -9.63 -4.30 -18.81
C TYR A 76 -10.69 -4.52 -19.90
N ARG A 77 -10.39 -4.22 -21.16
CA ARG A 77 -11.33 -4.45 -22.29
C ARG A 77 -11.77 -5.91 -22.41
N ARG A 78 -10.85 -6.85 -22.18
CA ARG A 78 -11.14 -8.29 -22.25
C ARG A 78 -11.76 -8.86 -20.97
N LYS A 79 -11.37 -8.30 -19.82
CA LYS A 79 -11.70 -8.75 -18.47
C LYS A 79 -12.02 -7.53 -17.60
N PRO A 80 -13.19 -6.89 -17.77
CA PRO A 80 -13.54 -5.65 -17.06
C PRO A 80 -13.93 -5.87 -15.59
N VAL A 81 -14.01 -7.13 -15.18
CA VAL A 81 -14.37 -7.58 -13.83
C VAL A 81 -13.32 -8.56 -13.32
N ASP A 82 -13.53 -9.07 -12.11
CA ASP A 82 -12.65 -10.03 -11.46
C ASP A 82 -12.24 -11.18 -12.38
N SER A 83 -10.93 -11.39 -12.46
CA SER A 83 -10.30 -12.41 -13.29
C SER A 83 -8.97 -12.82 -12.68
N LYS A 84 -8.43 -13.96 -13.10
CA LYS A 84 -7.10 -14.42 -12.68
C LYS A 84 -6.01 -13.38 -12.93
N PHE A 85 -6.13 -12.56 -13.98
CA PHE A 85 -5.19 -11.48 -14.27
C PHE A 85 -5.20 -10.40 -13.19
N TRP A 86 -6.38 -9.98 -12.73
CA TRP A 86 -6.49 -8.98 -11.66
C TRP A 86 -6.18 -9.56 -10.29
N GLU A 87 -6.54 -10.83 -10.05
CA GLU A 87 -6.20 -11.55 -8.83
C GLU A 87 -4.68 -11.68 -8.64
N ASP A 88 -3.92 -11.89 -9.71
CA ASP A 88 -2.45 -11.98 -9.68
C ASP A 88 -1.79 -10.67 -9.20
N LYS A 89 -2.42 -9.52 -9.50
CA LYS A 89 -1.93 -8.20 -9.09
C LYS A 89 -2.37 -7.78 -7.70
N ARG A 90 -3.31 -8.52 -7.09
CA ARG A 90 -3.79 -8.24 -5.75
C ARG A 90 -2.86 -8.89 -4.72
N ILE A 91 -2.41 -8.08 -3.76
CA ILE A 91 -1.56 -8.56 -2.69
C ILE A 91 -2.42 -9.28 -1.64
N ASP A 92 -2.05 -10.51 -1.31
CA ASP A 92 -2.76 -11.30 -0.30
C ASP A 92 -2.34 -10.86 1.12
N VAL A 93 -2.92 -9.75 1.58
CA VAL A 93 -2.68 -9.17 2.91
C VAL A 93 -3.04 -10.12 4.06
N LYS A 94 -3.87 -11.14 3.82
CA LYS A 94 -4.25 -12.15 4.83
C LYS A 94 -3.05 -13.03 5.22
N LYS A 95 -2.02 -13.12 4.36
CA LYS A 95 -0.78 -13.84 4.66
C LYS A 95 0.14 -13.06 5.59
N ILE A 96 -0.06 -11.77 5.80
CA ILE A 96 0.85 -10.96 6.61
C ILE A 96 0.72 -11.35 8.08
N ARG A 97 1.86 -11.58 8.73
CA ARG A 97 1.94 -12.02 10.14
C ARG A 97 2.78 -11.10 11.02
N CYS A 98 3.66 -10.30 10.44
CA CYS A 98 4.44 -9.33 11.19
C CYS A 98 3.52 -8.23 11.73
N PRO A 99 3.87 -7.59 12.84
CA PRO A 99 3.17 -6.38 13.29
C PRO A 99 3.06 -5.35 12.18
N VAL A 100 1.91 -4.66 12.10
CA VAL A 100 1.64 -3.65 11.06
C VAL A 100 1.14 -2.35 11.70
N TYR A 101 1.75 -1.23 11.37
CA TYR A 101 1.26 0.09 11.73
C TYR A 101 0.91 0.90 10.48
N MET A 102 -0.35 0.87 10.10
CA MET A 102 -0.87 1.47 8.87
C MET A 102 -1.17 2.94 9.10
N ARG A 103 -0.99 3.77 8.06
CA ARG A 103 -1.58 5.11 7.99
C ARG A 103 -2.43 5.27 6.76
N GLY A 104 -3.60 5.89 6.93
CA GLY A 104 -4.48 6.28 5.85
C GLY A 104 -5.05 7.68 6.07
N SER A 105 -5.60 8.26 5.01
CA SER A 105 -6.30 9.54 5.05
C SER A 105 -7.43 9.57 4.01
N GLU A 106 -8.37 10.50 4.19
CA GLU A 106 -9.38 10.84 3.18
C GLU A 106 -8.87 11.89 2.18
N VAL A 107 -7.68 12.44 2.40
CA VAL A 107 -7.11 13.50 1.56
C VAL A 107 -6.49 12.93 0.28
N SER A 108 -5.95 11.72 0.36
CA SER A 108 -5.38 11.03 -0.80
C SER A 108 -6.48 10.45 -1.69
N ALA A 109 -6.49 10.80 -2.97
CA ALA A 109 -7.47 10.23 -3.92
C ALA A 109 -7.15 8.78 -4.34
N LEU A 110 -6.01 8.21 -3.90
CA LEU A 110 -5.49 6.94 -4.40
C LEU A 110 -5.65 5.80 -3.37
N HIS A 111 -4.97 5.90 -2.23
CA HIS A 111 -4.70 4.74 -1.36
C HIS A 111 -5.65 4.58 -0.17
N THR A 112 -6.73 5.37 -0.10
CA THR A 112 -7.68 5.37 1.01
C THR A 112 -8.33 3.99 1.19
N MET A 113 -8.76 3.37 0.08
CA MET A 113 -9.45 2.08 0.12
C MET A 113 -8.53 0.97 0.63
N SER A 114 -7.28 0.87 0.16
CA SER A 114 -6.32 -0.15 0.60
C SER A 114 -5.88 0.02 2.04
N SER A 115 -5.77 1.27 2.51
CA SER A 115 -5.44 1.52 3.92
C SER A 115 -6.52 0.92 4.85
N ILE A 116 -7.79 1.00 4.44
CA ILE A 116 -8.93 0.38 5.15
C ILE A 116 -9.01 -1.12 4.86
N GLY A 117 -8.88 -1.54 3.60
CA GLY A 117 -8.97 -2.93 3.16
C GLY A 117 -7.89 -3.79 3.80
N GLY A 118 -6.63 -3.36 3.74
CA GLY A 118 -5.50 -3.99 4.42
C GLY A 118 -5.71 -4.10 5.92
N TRP A 119 -6.34 -3.10 6.56
CA TRP A 119 -6.73 -3.15 7.97
C TRP A 119 -7.77 -4.24 8.25
N LEU A 120 -8.86 -4.25 7.47
CA LEU A 120 -9.97 -5.19 7.65
C LEU A 120 -9.58 -6.63 7.33
N GLU A 121 -8.78 -6.84 6.29
CA GLU A 121 -8.44 -8.18 5.79
C GLU A 121 -7.26 -8.85 6.52
N SER A 122 -6.37 -8.07 7.15
CA SER A 122 -5.25 -8.63 7.94
C SER A 122 -5.78 -9.44 9.14
N LYS A 123 -5.39 -10.71 9.27
CA LYS A 123 -5.99 -11.66 10.24
C LYS A 123 -5.31 -11.74 11.62
N HIS A 124 -4.55 -10.74 12.04
CA HIS A 124 -3.88 -10.75 13.35
C HIS A 124 -4.14 -9.48 14.14
N ASP A 125 -3.96 -9.55 15.46
CA ASP A 125 -4.28 -8.44 16.38
C ASP A 125 -3.14 -7.43 16.55
N ARG A 126 -1.92 -7.79 16.12
CA ARG A 126 -0.75 -6.88 16.14
C ARG A 126 -0.77 -5.85 15.01
N LYS A 127 -1.93 -5.27 14.74
CA LYS A 127 -2.12 -4.22 13.75
C LYS A 127 -2.60 -2.96 14.45
N ARG A 128 -2.12 -1.79 14.03
CA ARG A 128 -2.74 -0.46 14.32
C ARG A 128 -2.95 0.35 13.04
N ILE A 129 -4.01 1.15 12.99
CA ILE A 129 -4.27 2.12 11.93
C ILE A 129 -4.34 3.52 12.54
N HIS A 130 -3.58 4.45 11.96
CA HIS A 130 -3.72 5.87 12.22
C HIS A 130 -4.47 6.49 11.03
N TRP A 131 -5.58 7.16 11.31
CA TRP A 131 -6.38 7.83 10.29
C TRP A 131 -6.24 9.35 10.44
N GLY A 132 -5.63 9.98 9.43
CA GLY A 132 -5.29 11.40 9.44
C GLY A 132 -6.18 12.25 8.52
N SER A 133 -6.18 13.55 8.76
CA SER A 133 -6.81 14.58 7.92
C SER A 133 -5.82 15.28 6.98
N THR A 134 -4.65 14.66 6.78
CA THR A 134 -3.50 15.20 6.07
C THR A 134 -3.02 14.19 5.02
N GLN A 135 -2.41 14.68 3.94
CA GLN A 135 -1.83 13.80 2.92
C GLN A 135 -0.60 13.06 3.49
N GLY A 136 -0.38 11.80 3.11
CA GLY A 136 0.62 10.91 3.70
C GLY A 136 2.07 11.40 3.70
N TRP A 137 2.51 12.19 2.70
CA TRP A 137 3.85 12.78 2.71
C TRP A 137 3.99 13.88 3.75
N TYR A 138 2.98 14.74 3.87
CA TYR A 138 2.95 15.76 4.90
C TYR A 138 2.82 15.14 6.30
N GLU A 139 2.07 14.05 6.44
CA GLU A 139 1.98 13.30 7.69
C GLU A 139 3.33 12.72 8.11
N LEU A 140 4.09 12.12 7.19
CA LEU A 140 5.40 11.54 7.54
C LEU A 140 6.49 12.58 7.81
N TYR A 141 6.53 13.67 7.04
CA TYR A 141 7.66 14.61 7.07
C TYR A 141 7.33 15.98 7.67
N GLY A 142 6.06 16.39 7.64
CA GLY A 142 5.59 17.67 8.16
C GLY A 142 5.05 17.62 9.58
N GLN A 143 4.75 16.43 10.12
CA GLN A 143 4.21 16.24 11.46
C GLN A 143 5.23 15.55 12.39
N PRO A 144 5.88 16.30 13.31
CA PRO A 144 6.85 15.72 14.26
C PRO A 144 6.27 14.60 15.12
N LYS A 145 4.99 14.71 15.49
CA LYS A 145 4.29 13.68 16.28
C LYS A 145 4.25 12.34 15.57
N SER A 146 4.02 12.33 14.27
CA SER A 146 3.91 11.13 13.45
C SER A 146 5.24 10.37 13.42
N ASN A 147 6.37 11.09 13.36
CA ASN A 147 7.70 10.47 13.49
C ASN A 147 7.95 9.89 14.89
N HIS A 148 7.51 10.56 15.95
CA HIS A 148 7.60 10.01 17.32
C HIS A 148 6.77 8.74 17.49
N GLU A 149 5.54 8.71 16.97
CA GLU A 149 4.70 7.51 16.97
C GLU A 149 5.34 6.36 16.19
N LEU A 150 5.90 6.65 15.02
CA LEU A 150 6.60 5.67 14.19
C LEU A 150 7.82 5.09 14.91
N GLN A 151 8.60 5.94 15.58
CA GLN A 151 9.74 5.51 16.38
C GLN A 151 9.29 4.64 17.56
N LYS A 152 8.21 5.03 18.25
CA LYS A 152 7.63 4.27 19.37
C LYS A 152 7.20 2.87 18.91
N TYR A 153 6.53 2.77 17.77
CA TYR A 153 6.16 1.52 17.13
C TYR A 153 7.38 0.63 16.84
N PHE A 154 8.41 1.16 16.16
CA PHE A 154 9.59 0.36 15.84
C PHE A 154 10.43 0.00 17.05
N ASP A 155 10.54 0.87 18.06
CA ASP A 155 11.22 0.55 19.31
C ASP A 155 10.57 -0.63 20.03
N ARG A 156 9.22 -0.74 19.96
CA ARG A 156 8.50 -1.88 20.53
C ARG A 156 8.87 -3.20 19.85
N PHE A 157 8.81 -3.25 18.52
CA PHE A 157 8.91 -4.51 17.77
C PHE A 157 10.32 -4.86 17.27
N LEU A 158 11.20 -3.89 17.10
CA LEU A 158 12.58 -4.11 16.64
C LEU A 158 13.58 -4.13 17.81
N LYS A 159 13.32 -3.38 18.88
CA LYS A 159 14.21 -3.30 20.06
C LYS A 159 13.62 -3.93 21.32
N GLY A 160 12.37 -4.40 21.29
CA GLY A 160 11.71 -5.01 22.43
C GLY A 160 11.41 -4.06 23.59
N LYS A 161 11.41 -2.73 23.36
CA LYS A 161 11.16 -1.76 24.44
C LYS A 161 9.71 -1.85 24.93
N GLN A 162 9.53 -1.83 26.24
CA GLN A 162 8.23 -1.68 26.89
C GLN A 162 7.89 -0.19 26.97
N ASN A 163 7.18 0.31 25.95
CA ASN A 163 6.91 1.74 25.79
C ASN A 163 5.42 2.06 25.69
N ASN A 164 4.53 1.20 26.18
CA ASN A 164 3.07 1.37 26.11
C ASN A 164 2.59 1.61 24.66
N TRP A 165 3.17 0.88 23.71
CA TRP A 165 2.62 0.79 22.36
C TRP A 165 1.45 -0.19 22.30
N ASP A 166 1.43 -1.22 23.13
CA ASP A 166 0.42 -2.29 23.06
C ASP A 166 -0.99 -1.82 23.45
#